data_AF-A0A2V8IMB9-F1
#
_entry.id   AF-A0A2V8IMB9-F1
#
_cell.length_a   1.000
_cell.length_b   1.000
_cell.length_c   1.000
_cell.angle_alpha   90.00
_cell.angle_beta   90.00
_cell.angle_gamma   90.00
#
_symmetry.space_group_name_H-M   'P 1'
#
loop_
_entity.id
_entity.type
_entity.pdbx_description
1 polymer ?
#
loop_
_entity_poly.entity_id
_entity_poly.type
_entity_poly.pdbx_seq_one_letter_code
_entity_poly.pdbx_strand_id
1 'polypeptide(L)'
;QGLSAERDIAISGHNIAHVASAIPESEARQVLNASGKIVTPGLIDIHVHVYDGVAPLGIPADPTCVAKGVTTVVDAGSAGAHTFPGFRKYVINVVDTRVYALLNISVVGQSTLSTDNPYGELLDLRYANPKLAIRTIENNRDVILGVKIRLTRNIAGDHDLAALKLAREAADAVQLPLMVHIGGSYSPLKDIL
;
A
#
# COMPACT_ATOMS: atom_id res chain seq x y z
N GLN A 1 0.72 2.51 26.38
CA GLN A 1 2.18 2.68 26.53
C GLN A 1 2.59 3.98 27.25
N GLY A 2 1.76 5.05 27.29
CA GLY A 2 2.02 6.19 28.21
C GLY A 2 3.33 6.96 27.94
N LEU A 3 3.75 7.02 26.68
CA LEU A 3 5.09 7.49 26.30
C LEU A 3 5.21 9.01 26.11
N SER A 4 4.11 9.76 26.19
CA SER A 4 4.08 11.21 25.98
C SER A 4 4.78 11.96 27.13
N ALA A 5 6.09 12.17 27.01
CA ALA A 5 6.93 12.96 27.90
C ALA A 5 8.26 13.27 27.20
N GLU A 6 9.07 14.17 27.76
CA GLU A 6 10.48 14.30 27.37
C GLU A 6 11.24 13.02 27.75
N ARG A 7 11.84 12.38 26.74
CA ARG A 7 12.48 11.06 26.85
C ARG A 7 13.57 10.91 25.80
N ASP A 8 14.50 10.02 26.09
CA ASP A 8 15.50 9.54 25.16
C ASP A 8 15.07 8.19 24.56
N ILE A 9 15.43 7.99 23.30
CA ILE A 9 15.18 6.76 22.54
C ILE A 9 16.52 6.23 22.05
N ALA A 10 16.94 5.07 22.55
CA ALA A 10 18.10 4.36 22.05
C ALA A 10 17.71 3.44 20.90
N ILE A 11 18.48 3.50 19.81
CA ILE A 11 18.30 2.65 18.62
C ILE A 11 19.56 1.79 18.47
N SER A 12 19.38 0.49 18.28
CA SER A 12 20.45 -0.46 17.99
C SER A 12 20.07 -1.31 16.79
N GLY A 13 20.87 -1.22 15.72
CA GLY A 13 20.53 -1.82 14.43
C GLY A 13 19.18 -1.31 13.92
N HIS A 14 18.22 -2.23 13.76
CA HIS A 14 16.87 -1.92 13.25
C HIS A 14 15.79 -1.83 14.33
N ASN A 15 16.17 -1.85 15.62
CA ASN A 15 15.23 -1.91 16.73
C ASN A 15 15.38 -0.72 17.69
N ILE A 16 14.26 -0.33 18.29
CA ILE A 16 14.27 0.53 19.48
C ILE A 16 14.76 -0.34 20.63
N ALA A 17 15.96 -0.05 21.13
CA ALA A 17 16.60 -0.81 22.19
C ALA A 17 16.07 -0.40 23.58
N HIS A 18 15.82 0.90 23.77
CA HIS A 18 15.37 1.42 25.05
C HIS A 18 14.63 2.75 24.89
N VAL A 19 13.68 3.02 25.77
CA VAL A 19 12.99 4.32 25.90
C VAL A 19 12.96 4.70 27.37
N ALA A 20 13.60 5.79 27.75
CA ALA A 20 13.72 6.22 29.16
C ALA A 20 13.69 7.74 29.29
N SER A 21 13.58 8.25 30.52
CA SER A 21 13.66 9.70 30.79
C SER A 21 15.05 10.29 30.51
N ALA A 22 16.10 9.48 30.65
CA ALA A 22 17.48 9.84 30.33
C ALA A 22 18.25 8.56 30.00
N ILE A 23 19.05 8.58 28.93
CA ILE A 23 19.97 7.51 28.53
C ILE A 23 21.38 8.11 28.47
N PRO A 24 22.41 7.51 29.09
CA PRO A 24 23.76 8.07 29.06
C PRO A 24 24.29 8.21 27.63
N GLU A 25 24.67 9.42 27.23
CA GLU A 25 25.22 9.69 25.89
C GLU A 25 26.48 8.86 25.59
N SER A 26 27.24 8.49 26.62
CA SER A 26 28.43 7.64 26.51
C SER A 26 28.15 6.23 25.98
N GLU A 27 26.90 5.77 26.00
CA GLU A 27 26.48 4.48 25.45
C GLU A 27 26.15 4.56 23.94
N ALA A 28 26.07 5.76 23.37
CA ALA A 28 25.68 5.98 21.98
C ALA A 28 26.90 6.25 21.09
N ARG A 29 26.90 5.67 19.88
CA ARG A 29 27.87 6.02 18.83
C ARG A 29 27.58 7.40 18.21
N GLN A 30 26.32 7.80 18.21
CA GLN A 30 25.84 9.07 17.67
C GLN A 30 24.64 9.54 18.50
N VAL A 31 24.63 10.83 18.84
CA VAL A 31 23.54 11.47 19.57
C VAL A 31 22.88 12.51 18.67
N LEU A 32 21.55 12.50 18.64
CA LEU A 32 20.73 13.50 17.95
C LEU A 32 19.91 14.27 18.98
N ASN A 33 20.15 15.57 19.12
CA ASN A 33 19.39 16.41 20.03
C ASN A 33 18.05 16.80 19.39
N ALA A 34 16.95 16.28 19.94
CA ALA A 34 15.59 16.57 19.50
C ALA A 34 14.80 17.47 20.49
N SER A 35 15.49 18.18 21.40
CA SER A 35 14.84 19.05 22.38
C SER A 35 13.93 20.09 21.71
N GLY A 36 12.74 20.28 22.28
CA GLY A 36 11.72 21.17 21.73
C GLY A 36 11.09 20.68 20.41
N LYS A 37 11.33 19.43 20.00
CA LYS A 37 10.68 18.77 18.86
C LYS A 37 9.76 17.66 19.33
N ILE A 38 8.89 17.21 18.43
CA ILE A 38 8.04 16.03 18.63
C ILE A 38 8.72 14.86 17.92
N VAL A 39 8.93 13.78 18.65
CA VAL A 39 9.37 12.48 18.11
C VAL A 39 8.21 11.50 18.22
N THR A 40 7.82 10.91 17.10
CA THR A 40 6.76 9.90 17.02
C THR A 40 7.32 8.61 16.43
N PRO A 41 6.59 7.49 16.54
CA PRO A 41 6.75 6.43 15.55
C PRO A 41 6.68 7.01 14.14
N GLY A 42 7.42 6.42 13.21
CA GLY A 42 7.31 6.79 11.80
C GLY A 42 5.87 6.63 11.32
N LEU A 43 5.39 7.59 10.52
CA LEU A 43 4.01 7.55 10.05
C LEU A 43 3.82 6.39 9.08
N ILE A 44 2.61 5.83 9.09
CA ILE A 44 2.18 4.75 8.20
C ILE A 44 1.02 5.26 7.35
N ASP A 45 1.23 5.33 6.03
CA ASP A 45 0.17 5.65 5.08
C ASP A 45 -0.39 4.37 4.46
N ILE A 46 -1.66 4.10 4.72
CA ILE A 46 -2.32 2.87 4.26
C ILE A 46 -2.89 2.99 2.84
N HIS A 47 -2.77 4.15 2.18
CA HIS A 47 -3.29 4.36 0.84
C HIS A 47 -2.44 5.33 0.03
N VAL A 48 -1.50 4.78 -0.74
CA VAL A 48 -0.71 5.53 -1.72
C VAL A 48 -0.62 4.76 -3.04
N HIS A 49 -0.15 5.41 -4.10
CA HIS A 49 0.21 4.76 -5.35
C HIS A 49 1.69 5.03 -5.65
N VAL A 50 2.58 4.07 -5.38
CA VAL A 50 4.03 4.25 -5.54
C VAL A 50 4.63 3.46 -6.69
N TYR A 51 3.81 2.84 -7.54
CA TYR A 51 4.29 2.17 -8.74
C TYR A 51 4.57 3.16 -9.89
N ASP A 52 5.53 4.04 -9.66
CA ASP A 52 5.97 5.09 -10.59
C ASP A 52 6.39 4.53 -11.95
N GLY A 53 6.04 5.25 -13.02
CA GLY A 53 6.32 4.89 -14.41
C GLY A 53 5.46 3.77 -15.01
N VAL A 54 4.63 3.07 -14.23
CA VAL A 54 3.73 2.00 -14.73
C VAL A 54 2.26 2.30 -14.42
N ALA A 55 1.95 2.65 -13.17
CA ALA A 55 0.63 3.18 -12.84
C ALA A 55 0.63 4.69 -13.16
N PRO A 56 -0.32 5.21 -13.96
CA PRO A 56 -0.36 6.64 -14.29
C PRO A 56 -0.55 7.57 -13.09
N LEU A 57 -1.09 7.05 -11.97
CA LEU A 57 -1.20 7.78 -10.69
C LEU A 57 -0.01 7.54 -9.76
N GLY A 58 0.96 6.72 -10.19
CA GLY A 58 2.13 6.36 -9.40
C GLY A 58 3.03 7.56 -9.16
N ILE A 59 3.56 7.68 -7.94
CA ILE A 59 4.53 8.70 -7.55
C ILE A 59 5.80 8.03 -7.00
N PRO A 60 6.98 8.68 -7.13
CA PRO A 60 8.21 8.13 -6.56
C PRO A 60 8.15 8.06 -5.03
N ALA A 61 8.42 6.89 -4.45
CA ALA A 61 8.20 6.63 -3.01
C ALA A 61 9.04 7.54 -2.10
N ASP A 62 10.37 7.57 -2.24
CA ASP A 62 11.23 8.26 -1.27
C ASP A 62 11.03 9.77 -1.15
N PRO A 63 10.96 10.56 -2.25
CA PRO A 63 10.73 12.00 -2.14
C PRO A 63 9.32 12.37 -1.67
N THR A 64 8.35 11.44 -1.75
CA THR A 64 6.94 11.71 -1.41
C THR A 64 6.51 11.08 -0.08
N CYS A 65 7.21 10.06 0.40
CA CYS A 65 6.89 9.32 1.62
C CYS A 65 7.94 9.57 2.71
N VAL A 66 9.08 8.88 2.69
CA VAL A 66 10.04 8.94 3.81
C VAL A 66 10.60 10.35 4.02
N ALA A 67 10.84 11.10 2.95
CA ALA A 67 11.26 12.51 3.03
C ALA A 67 10.18 13.44 3.64
N LYS A 68 8.95 12.96 3.79
CA LYS A 68 7.80 13.64 4.40
C LYS A 68 7.39 13.05 5.75
N GLY A 69 8.22 12.17 6.32
CA GLY A 69 7.96 11.54 7.63
C GLY A 69 7.11 10.26 7.58
N VAL A 70 6.71 9.81 6.38
CA VAL A 70 6.00 8.54 6.18
C VAL A 70 7.01 7.43 5.94
N THR A 71 7.28 6.66 6.98
CA THR A 71 8.32 5.62 6.94
C THR A 71 7.83 4.30 6.34
N THR A 72 6.52 4.07 6.33
CA THR A 72 5.91 2.85 5.79
C THR A 72 4.67 3.20 5.02
N VAL A 73 4.48 2.54 3.88
CA VAL A 73 3.30 2.74 3.04
C VAL A 73 2.69 1.43 2.61
N VAL A 74 1.39 1.46 2.31
CA VAL A 74 0.68 0.39 1.61
C VAL A 74 0.21 0.92 0.27
N ASP A 75 0.82 0.43 -0.81
CA ASP A 75 0.37 0.70 -2.17
C ASP A 75 -1.03 0.13 -2.38
N ALA A 76 -1.97 1.00 -2.73
CA ALA A 76 -3.39 0.68 -2.82
C ALA A 76 -3.77 0.09 -4.18
N GLY A 77 -3.09 -0.98 -4.59
CA GLY A 77 -3.41 -1.75 -5.79
C GLY A 77 -3.02 -1.08 -7.09
N SER A 78 -1.87 -0.41 -7.13
CA SER A 78 -1.25 0.07 -8.37
C SER A 78 -0.86 -1.10 -9.27
N ALA A 79 -0.38 -2.20 -8.67
CA ALA A 79 -0.02 -3.42 -9.38
C ALA A 79 -1.12 -4.49 -9.34
N GLY A 80 -1.27 -5.21 -10.45
CA GLY A 80 -2.03 -6.44 -10.57
C GLY A 80 -1.10 -7.63 -10.71
N ALA A 81 -1.65 -8.84 -10.87
CA ALA A 81 -0.84 -10.05 -10.88
C ALA A 81 0.23 -10.12 -11.99
N HIS A 82 -0.01 -9.53 -13.17
CA HIS A 82 0.97 -9.48 -14.26
C HIS A 82 2.01 -8.38 -14.08
N THR A 83 1.68 -7.30 -13.38
CA THR A 83 2.56 -6.15 -13.20
C THR A 83 3.32 -6.17 -11.86
N PHE A 84 2.88 -6.98 -10.89
CA PHE A 84 3.51 -7.10 -9.58
C PHE A 84 5.00 -7.47 -9.59
N PRO A 85 5.50 -8.40 -10.44
CA PRO A 85 6.94 -8.69 -10.50
C PRO A 85 7.78 -7.44 -10.81
N GLY A 86 7.28 -6.54 -11.66
CA GLY A 86 7.92 -5.27 -11.96
C GLY A 86 7.86 -4.32 -10.76
N PHE A 87 6.73 -4.23 -10.08
CA PHE A 87 6.57 -3.39 -8.89
C PHE A 87 7.55 -3.80 -7.79
N ARG A 88 7.65 -5.10 -7.54
CA ARG A 88 8.57 -5.65 -6.56
C ARG A 88 10.03 -5.35 -6.91
N LYS A 89 10.42 -5.59 -8.16
CA LYS A 89 11.81 -5.45 -8.61
C LYS A 89 12.27 -3.99 -8.66
N TYR A 90 11.43 -3.09 -9.18
CA TYR A 90 11.85 -1.73 -9.53
C TYR A 90 11.38 -0.66 -8.55
N VAL A 91 10.54 -1.01 -7.57
CA VAL A 91 10.13 -0.10 -6.50
C VAL A 91 10.39 -0.72 -5.14
N ILE A 92 9.64 -1.75 -4.74
CA ILE A 92 9.64 -2.26 -3.34
C ILE A 92 11.06 -2.60 -2.84
N ASN A 93 11.88 -3.23 -3.69
CA ASN A 93 13.21 -3.70 -3.28
C ASN A 93 14.31 -2.63 -3.35
N VAL A 94 14.04 -1.44 -3.88
CA VAL A 94 15.09 -0.45 -4.23
C VAL A 94 14.90 0.92 -3.60
N VAL A 95 13.75 1.17 -2.95
CA VAL A 95 13.46 2.44 -2.27
C VAL A 95 13.73 2.32 -0.77
N ASP A 96 14.04 3.44 -0.13
CA ASP A 96 14.27 3.51 1.33
C ASP A 96 12.97 3.42 2.14
N THR A 97 11.86 3.90 1.56
CA THR A 97 10.52 3.81 2.14
C THR A 97 10.12 2.35 2.28
N ARG A 98 9.62 1.91 3.45
CA ARG A 98 9.10 0.54 3.58
C ARG A 98 7.77 0.42 2.83
N VAL A 99 7.76 -0.29 1.70
CA VAL A 99 6.57 -0.48 0.87
C VAL A 99 5.95 -1.86 1.06
N TYR A 100 4.68 -1.87 1.46
CA TYR A 100 3.77 -3.01 1.32
C TYR A 100 2.77 -2.74 0.20
N ALA A 101 2.00 -3.76 -0.19
CA ALA A 101 1.02 -3.63 -1.26
C ALA A 101 -0.30 -4.33 -0.95
N LEU A 102 -1.39 -3.79 -1.47
CA LEU A 102 -2.58 -4.55 -1.78
C LEU A 102 -2.52 -4.92 -3.27
N LEU A 103 -2.77 -6.17 -3.63
CA LEU A 103 -2.78 -6.59 -5.02
C LEU A 103 -4.13 -6.23 -5.67
N ASN A 104 -4.13 -5.52 -6.79
CA ASN A 104 -5.35 -5.28 -7.55
C ASN A 104 -5.91 -6.60 -8.09
N ILE A 105 -7.23 -6.79 -7.98
CA ILE A 105 -7.91 -7.97 -8.55
C ILE A 105 -7.76 -8.03 -10.07
N SER A 106 -7.63 -6.87 -10.73
CA SER A 106 -7.30 -6.80 -12.14
C SER A 106 -5.83 -7.14 -12.36
N VAL A 107 -5.53 -8.06 -13.29
CA VAL A 107 -4.17 -8.54 -13.56
C VAL A 107 -3.23 -7.43 -14.04
N VAL A 108 -3.75 -6.36 -14.63
CA VAL A 108 -2.95 -5.24 -15.14
C VAL A 108 -2.67 -4.17 -14.06
N GLY A 109 -3.39 -4.19 -12.94
CA GLY A 109 -3.31 -3.11 -11.95
C GLY A 109 -3.88 -1.81 -12.51
N GLN A 110 -3.39 -0.66 -12.05
CA GLN A 110 -3.88 0.65 -12.48
C GLN A 110 -3.24 1.16 -13.78
N SER A 111 -2.71 0.29 -14.64
CA SER A 111 -1.92 0.71 -15.80
C SER A 111 -2.73 1.33 -16.96
N THR A 112 -4.06 1.30 -16.90
CA THR A 112 -4.91 1.69 -18.05
C THR A 112 -5.45 3.11 -17.97
N LEU A 113 -5.81 3.60 -16.77
CA LEU A 113 -6.51 4.87 -16.61
C LEU A 113 -5.52 6.04 -16.51
N SER A 114 -5.61 6.99 -17.43
CA SER A 114 -4.83 8.23 -17.47
C SER A 114 -5.68 9.42 -17.96
N THR A 115 -5.11 10.61 -18.00
CA THR A 115 -5.76 11.82 -18.54
C THR A 115 -6.22 11.64 -19.98
N ASP A 116 -5.41 10.95 -20.80
CA ASP A 116 -5.69 10.72 -22.23
C ASP A 116 -6.43 9.40 -22.48
N ASN A 117 -6.55 8.52 -21.47
CA ASN A 117 -7.27 7.26 -21.54
C ASN A 117 -8.16 7.07 -20.29
N PRO A 118 -9.42 7.54 -20.30
CA PRO A 118 -10.26 7.58 -19.10
C PRO A 118 -10.91 6.23 -18.73
N TYR A 119 -10.36 5.12 -19.23
CA TYR A 119 -10.91 3.76 -19.12
C TYR A 119 -10.08 2.91 -18.16
N GLY A 120 -10.70 2.46 -17.07
CA GLY A 120 -10.04 1.70 -16.02
C GLY A 120 -9.99 0.20 -16.22
N GLU A 121 -9.31 -0.44 -15.28
CA GLU A 121 -8.76 -1.78 -15.37
C GLU A 121 -9.77 -2.91 -15.21
N LEU A 122 -11.02 -2.58 -14.91
CA LEU A 122 -12.11 -3.54 -14.69
C LEU A 122 -13.27 -3.37 -15.66
N LEU A 123 -13.21 -2.48 -16.65
CA LEU A 123 -14.23 -2.39 -17.70
C LEU A 123 -14.30 -3.67 -18.53
N ASP A 124 -13.18 -4.39 -18.66
CA ASP A 124 -13.14 -5.75 -19.15
C ASP A 124 -12.94 -6.72 -17.97
N LEU A 125 -14.01 -7.41 -17.58
CA LEU A 125 -13.98 -8.33 -16.45
C LEU A 125 -13.01 -9.51 -16.67
N ARG A 126 -12.57 -9.78 -17.92
CA ARG A 126 -11.54 -10.79 -18.20
C ARG A 126 -10.19 -10.47 -17.56
N TYR A 127 -9.96 -9.21 -17.17
CA TYR A 127 -8.79 -8.84 -16.39
C TYR A 127 -8.90 -9.20 -14.91
N ALA A 128 -10.09 -9.45 -14.36
CA ALA A 128 -10.25 -9.92 -12.99
C ALA A 128 -10.02 -11.44 -12.91
N ASN A 129 -8.92 -11.86 -12.30
CA ASN A 129 -8.54 -13.28 -12.22
C ASN A 129 -8.19 -13.70 -10.78
N PRO A 130 -9.18 -14.21 -10.00
CA PRO A 130 -8.95 -14.61 -8.62
C PRO A 130 -7.86 -15.67 -8.47
N LYS A 131 -7.84 -16.70 -9.33
CA LYS A 131 -6.84 -17.77 -9.28
C LYS A 131 -5.42 -17.26 -9.43
N LEU A 132 -5.21 -16.29 -10.33
CA LEU A 132 -3.90 -15.70 -10.53
C LEU A 132 -3.54 -14.74 -9.39
N ALA A 133 -4.49 -13.93 -8.92
CA ALA A 133 -4.28 -13.07 -7.75
C ALA A 133 -3.85 -13.88 -6.52
N ILE A 134 -4.56 -14.98 -6.21
CA ILE A 134 -4.24 -15.91 -5.11
C ILE A 134 -2.80 -16.41 -5.26
N ARG A 135 -2.41 -16.95 -6.43
CA ARG A 135 -1.04 -17.44 -6.64
C ARG A 135 0.01 -16.34 -6.46
N THR A 136 -0.24 -15.13 -6.96
CA THR A 136 0.71 -14.02 -6.81
C THR A 136 0.85 -13.60 -5.35
N ILE A 137 -0.25 -13.57 -4.59
CA ILE A 137 -0.25 -13.27 -3.16
C ILE A 137 0.53 -14.32 -2.38
N GLU A 138 0.23 -15.61 -2.59
CA GLU A 138 0.92 -16.70 -1.88
C GLU A 138 2.43 -16.67 -2.10
N ASN A 139 2.87 -16.34 -3.31
CA ASN A 139 4.29 -16.23 -3.65
C ASN A 139 4.98 -14.94 -3.14
N ASN A 140 4.23 -13.99 -2.57
CA ASN A 140 4.73 -12.68 -2.15
C ASN A 140 4.12 -12.21 -0.81
N ARG A 141 3.79 -13.16 0.08
CA ARG A 141 3.17 -12.88 1.39
C ARG A 141 4.02 -12.00 2.31
N ASP A 142 5.30 -11.86 2.02
CA ASP A 142 6.20 -10.98 2.77
C ASP A 142 5.94 -9.49 2.52
N VAL A 143 5.29 -9.12 1.41
CA VAL A 143 5.02 -7.72 1.04
C VAL A 143 3.57 -7.44 0.63
N ILE A 144 2.80 -8.45 0.20
CA ILE A 144 1.39 -8.28 -0.14
C ILE A 144 0.51 -8.55 1.08
N LEU A 145 -0.22 -7.52 1.51
CA LEU A 145 -1.06 -7.52 2.71
C LEU A 145 -2.56 -7.67 2.44
N GLY A 146 -2.98 -7.75 1.18
CA GLY A 146 -4.39 -7.94 0.84
C GLY A 146 -4.73 -7.71 -0.62
N VAL A 147 -6.04 -7.59 -0.88
CA VAL A 147 -6.60 -7.38 -2.23
C VAL A 147 -7.16 -5.97 -2.33
N LYS A 148 -7.05 -5.37 -3.52
CA LYS A 148 -7.64 -4.07 -3.86
C LYS A 148 -8.64 -4.20 -5.01
N ILE A 149 -9.72 -3.43 -4.90
CA ILE A 149 -10.62 -3.12 -6.02
C ILE A 149 -11.01 -1.64 -6.03
N ARG A 150 -11.31 -1.08 -7.20
CA ARG A 150 -11.85 0.28 -7.37
C ARG A 150 -13.22 0.25 -8.03
N LEU A 151 -14.24 0.77 -7.34
CA LEU A 151 -15.62 0.83 -7.80
C LEU A 151 -15.98 2.27 -8.19
N THR A 152 -15.70 2.58 -9.44
CA THR A 152 -16.06 3.84 -10.12
C THR A 152 -16.57 3.48 -11.50
N ARG A 153 -17.59 4.18 -12.01
CA ARG A 153 -18.23 3.86 -13.32
C ARG A 153 -17.24 3.69 -14.47
N ASN A 154 -16.27 4.59 -14.62
CA ASN A 154 -15.28 4.49 -15.69
C ASN A 154 -14.15 3.49 -15.40
N ILE A 155 -14.15 2.85 -14.23
CA ILE A 155 -13.19 1.81 -13.86
C ILE A 155 -13.81 0.42 -13.94
N ALA A 156 -14.98 0.22 -13.33
CA ALA A 156 -15.61 -1.08 -13.15
C ALA A 156 -16.91 -1.27 -13.94
N GLY A 157 -17.43 -0.22 -14.60
CA GLY A 157 -18.65 -0.32 -15.40
C GLY A 157 -19.90 -0.64 -14.58
N ASP A 158 -20.90 -1.24 -15.24
CA ASP A 158 -22.16 -1.68 -14.65
C ASP A 158 -22.09 -3.09 -14.02
N HIS A 159 -20.98 -3.79 -14.21
CA HIS A 159 -20.68 -5.09 -13.59
C HIS A 159 -19.82 -4.97 -12.33
N ASP A 160 -19.85 -3.82 -11.65
CA ASP A 160 -19.03 -3.52 -10.48
C ASP A 160 -19.20 -4.53 -9.32
N LEU A 161 -20.43 -5.00 -9.04
CA LEU A 161 -20.70 -6.05 -8.06
C LEU A 161 -20.15 -7.42 -8.46
N ALA A 162 -20.09 -7.72 -9.77
CA ALA A 162 -19.47 -8.96 -10.23
C ALA A 162 -17.96 -8.91 -10.01
N ALA A 163 -17.32 -7.77 -10.30
CA ALA A 163 -15.91 -7.56 -10.00
C ALA A 163 -15.63 -7.63 -8.48
N LEU A 164 -16.51 -7.05 -7.65
CA LEU A 164 -16.40 -7.12 -6.19
C LEU A 164 -16.45 -8.55 -5.66
N LYS A 165 -17.34 -9.39 -6.20
CA LYS A 165 -17.41 -10.82 -5.85
C LYS A 165 -16.11 -11.55 -6.14
N LEU A 166 -15.48 -11.29 -7.29
CA LEU A 166 -14.18 -11.88 -7.66
C LEU A 166 -13.06 -11.40 -6.71
N ALA A 167 -13.06 -10.13 -6.31
CA ALA A 167 -12.09 -9.60 -5.36
C ALA A 167 -12.28 -10.21 -3.96
N ARG A 168 -13.52 -10.38 -3.52
CA ARG A 168 -13.88 -11.03 -2.25
C ARG A 168 -13.46 -12.50 -2.23
N GLU A 169 -13.72 -13.25 -3.32
CA GLU A 169 -13.28 -14.64 -3.50
C GLU A 169 -11.76 -14.75 -3.29
N ALA A 170 -10.98 -13.90 -3.97
CA ALA A 170 -9.52 -13.91 -3.83
C ALA A 170 -9.08 -13.58 -2.39
N ALA A 171 -9.66 -12.55 -1.77
CA ALA A 171 -9.33 -12.13 -0.41
C ALA A 171 -9.66 -13.19 0.65
N ASP A 172 -10.81 -13.86 0.53
CA ASP A 172 -11.20 -14.98 1.40
C ASP A 172 -10.24 -16.15 1.27
N ALA A 173 -9.88 -16.54 0.04
CA ALA A 173 -9.03 -17.69 -0.21
C ALA A 173 -7.62 -17.54 0.41
N VAL A 174 -7.07 -16.33 0.44
CA VAL A 174 -5.75 -16.05 1.05
C VAL A 174 -5.83 -15.59 2.50
N GLN A 175 -7.05 -15.42 3.04
CA GLN A 175 -7.31 -14.93 4.40
C GLN A 175 -6.68 -13.54 4.67
N LEU A 176 -6.75 -12.64 3.70
CA LEU A 176 -6.25 -11.26 3.81
C LEU A 176 -7.39 -10.25 3.65
N PRO A 177 -7.22 -9.00 4.14
CA PRO A 177 -8.20 -7.95 3.96
C PRO A 177 -8.43 -7.57 2.49
N LEU A 178 -9.62 -7.05 2.22
CA LEU A 178 -10.02 -6.44 0.95
C LEU A 178 -10.25 -4.94 1.18
N MET A 179 -9.57 -4.09 0.41
CA MET A 179 -9.84 -2.64 0.39
C MET A 179 -10.60 -2.24 -0.86
N VAL A 180 -11.82 -1.74 -0.66
CA VAL A 180 -12.71 -1.26 -1.71
C VAL A 180 -12.62 0.26 -1.79
N HIS A 181 -12.22 0.80 -2.95
CA HIS A 181 -12.40 2.22 -3.23
C HIS A 181 -13.83 2.41 -3.75
N ILE A 182 -14.58 3.34 -3.16
CA ILE A 182 -15.94 3.67 -3.56
C ILE A 182 -15.98 5.14 -3.93
N GLY A 183 -16.34 5.42 -5.18
CA GLY A 183 -16.51 6.79 -5.67
C GLY A 183 -17.17 6.76 -7.03
N GLY A 184 -18.36 7.36 -7.17
CA GLY A 184 -19.11 7.33 -8.42
C GLY A 184 -19.35 5.91 -8.97
N SER A 185 -19.62 4.93 -8.09
CA SER A 185 -19.93 3.55 -8.46
C SER A 185 -21.20 3.45 -9.31
N TYR A 186 -21.36 2.34 -10.03
CA TYR A 186 -22.61 2.06 -10.73
C TYR A 186 -23.68 1.64 -9.73
N SER A 187 -23.34 0.69 -8.88
CA SER A 187 -24.19 0.14 -7.84
C SER A 187 -24.30 1.07 -6.62
N PRO A 188 -25.47 1.13 -5.96
CA PRO A 188 -25.66 1.84 -4.71
C PRO A 188 -24.74 1.34 -3.59
N LEU A 189 -24.31 2.25 -2.70
CA LEU A 189 -23.45 1.91 -1.56
C LEU A 189 -24.02 0.77 -0.69
N LYS A 190 -25.33 0.74 -0.49
CA LYS A 190 -26.03 -0.30 0.29
C LYS A 190 -25.86 -1.72 -0.26
N ASP A 191 -25.56 -1.85 -1.55
CA ASP A 191 -25.39 -3.16 -2.21
C ASP A 191 -23.90 -3.57 -2.24
N ILE A 192 -22.99 -2.66 -1.87
CA ILE A 192 -21.54 -2.85 -1.78
C ILE A 192 -21.10 -3.23 -0.36
N LEU A 193 -21.77 -2.69 0.66
CA LEU A 193 -21.51 -2.94 2.09
C LEU A 193 -22.11 -4.27 2.56
#